data_AF-A0A8X7PSE1-F1
#
_entry.id   AF-A0A8X7PSE1-F1
#
_cell.length_a   1.000
_cell.length_b   1.000
_cell.length_c   1.000
_cell.angle_alpha   90.00
_cell.angle_beta   90.00
_cell.angle_gamma   90.00
#
_symmetry.space_group_name_H-M   'P 1'
#
loop_
_entity.id
_entity.type
_entity.pdbx_description
1 polymer ?
#
loop_
_entity_poly.entity_id
_entity_poly.type
_entity_poly.pdbx_seq_one_letter_code
_entity_poly.pdbx_strand_id
1 'polypeptide(L)'
;MRILNNSLALLRSPRAAAPIRSLLFGSKKSSVSRSAAAFSSAMSIPPPSISTSEEALAGRLWIKFNRECLFSMYSPFAVSLAAGNLKIETFRQYIAQDVHFLKAFAHAYELAAECADDDDDKLAISDLRKSVMDELKMHNSFVQDWDLDISKEVSVNSATLRYTEFLLATSSGKVEGLKAPGMLDTPFEKTKVAAYTLGAVTPCMKLYAFLGKEFGALLDSSEANHPYKKWIENYSSDAFQASAKQTEDLLEKLSVCMTGEELDIIEKLYQQAMKLEVEFFHAQPFAQPTIVPLLKNHSKDELMIFSDFDLTCTVVDSSAILAEIAIVTAPKDDQGQQINRMLSADLKNTWSLLSKQYTEHYEECIESILNKEKADKFDYEGLCEALEQLSEFEKKANDRVIESGVLKGLNLDDIKRAGERLILQDGCINVFQKILKTQDVNAKLHVLSYCWCGDLIRAAFSARGVDAVEVHANEFTFEESISTGEIERKVESPIDKAQQFKSILQNRKKDEEKSILTVYIGDSVGDLLCLLEADIGIVVASSSSLRRVGSHFGVSFVPLFSGIVQKQKQEETWKGLSGTLYTVSSWAEIHSFALGWE
;
A
#
# COMPACT_ATOMS: atom_id res chain seq x y z
N MET A 1 12.66 12.28 -46.73
CA MET A 1 12.56 10.92 -47.32
C MET A 1 13.87 10.63 -48.05
N ARG A 2 14.64 9.61 -47.60
CA ARG A 2 16.09 9.37 -47.82
C ARG A 2 17.02 10.20 -46.92
N ILE A 3 17.32 9.69 -45.72
CA ILE A 3 18.59 9.70 -44.93
C ILE A 3 18.29 9.04 -43.56
N LEU A 4 17.64 7.86 -43.54
CA LEU A 4 17.27 7.17 -42.28
C LEU A 4 17.34 5.64 -42.38
N ASN A 5 18.15 5.11 -43.31
CA ASN A 5 18.17 3.67 -43.64
C ASN A 5 19.53 2.96 -43.47
N ASN A 6 20.54 3.54 -42.81
CA ASN A 6 21.90 2.97 -42.83
C ASN A 6 22.55 2.71 -41.45
N SER A 7 21.79 2.24 -40.46
CA SER A 7 22.40 1.64 -39.25
C SER A 7 21.68 0.40 -38.72
N LEU A 8 20.81 -0.22 -39.55
CA LEU A 8 20.14 -1.50 -39.27
C LEU A 8 20.77 -2.61 -40.12
N ALA A 9 22.01 -2.99 -39.80
CA ALA A 9 22.60 -4.24 -40.28
C ALA A 9 23.86 -4.55 -39.48
N LEU A 10 23.70 -5.20 -38.32
CA LEU A 10 24.65 -6.16 -37.74
C LEU A 10 24.01 -6.72 -36.47
N LEU A 11 23.89 -8.06 -36.41
CA LEU A 11 23.40 -8.96 -35.36
C LEU A 11 22.17 -9.78 -35.78
N ARG A 12 22.40 -10.70 -36.72
CA ARG A 12 21.63 -11.95 -36.85
C ARG A 12 22.39 -13.07 -36.13
N SER A 13 21.62 -13.79 -35.30
CA SER A 13 21.84 -15.04 -34.51
C SER A 13 22.76 -16.13 -35.10
N PRO A 14 23.18 -17.14 -34.30
CA PRO A 14 22.42 -18.41 -34.35
C PRO A 14 22.24 -19.19 -33.01
N ARG A 15 20.97 -19.56 -32.75
CA ARG A 15 20.42 -20.91 -32.43
C ARG A 15 21.01 -21.83 -31.32
N ALA A 16 20.10 -22.13 -30.37
CA ALA A 16 19.53 -23.44 -29.99
C ALA A 16 20.27 -24.41 -29.03
N ALA A 17 19.62 -24.75 -27.90
CA ALA A 17 19.26 -26.13 -27.50
C ALA A 17 18.38 -26.18 -26.22
N ALA A 18 17.35 -27.02 -26.24
CA ALA A 18 16.60 -27.63 -25.13
C ALA A 18 16.17 -29.04 -25.63
N PRO A 19 15.56 -29.97 -24.86
CA PRO A 19 15.37 -30.10 -23.40
C PRO A 19 15.74 -31.51 -22.85
N ILE A 20 15.78 -31.72 -21.52
CA ILE A 20 15.69 -33.08 -20.91
C ILE A 20 14.75 -33.08 -19.69
N ARG A 21 13.91 -34.13 -19.64
CA ARG A 21 12.84 -34.45 -18.67
C ARG A 21 13.34 -35.25 -17.45
N SER A 22 12.51 -35.18 -16.41
CA SER A 22 12.19 -36.19 -15.37
C SER A 22 13.17 -36.44 -14.21
N LEU A 23 12.69 -36.36 -12.97
CA LEU A 23 12.19 -37.53 -12.21
C LEU A 23 11.61 -37.14 -10.85
N LEU A 24 10.44 -37.72 -10.57
CA LEU A 24 9.76 -37.77 -9.29
C LEU A 24 10.54 -38.64 -8.29
N PHE A 25 10.66 -38.22 -7.04
CA PHE A 25 10.69 -39.15 -5.91
C PHE A 25 9.96 -38.55 -4.70
N GLY A 26 8.94 -39.28 -4.25
CA GLY A 26 8.20 -38.98 -3.04
C GLY A 26 8.90 -39.48 -1.79
N SER A 27 8.63 -38.80 -0.68
CA SER A 27 8.89 -39.33 0.66
C SER A 27 7.64 -39.23 1.51
N LYS A 28 7.06 -40.39 1.82
CA LYS A 28 6.08 -40.57 2.91
C LYS A 28 6.77 -40.29 4.25
N LYS A 29 6.14 -39.47 5.11
CA LYS A 29 6.26 -39.62 6.56
C LYS A 29 4.91 -39.39 7.21
N SER A 30 4.45 -40.45 7.88
CA SER A 30 3.36 -40.49 8.85
C SER A 30 3.89 -40.14 10.23
N SER A 31 3.21 -39.28 10.99
CA SER A 31 2.83 -39.58 12.40
C SER A 31 2.12 -38.41 13.10
N VAL A 32 0.93 -38.74 13.61
CA VAL A 32 0.39 -38.46 14.95
C VAL A 32 0.03 -37.02 15.34
N SER A 33 -1.26 -36.90 15.61
CA SER A 33 -2.05 -35.83 16.22
C SER A 33 -1.43 -35.10 17.41
N ARG A 34 -1.50 -33.76 17.36
CA ARG A 34 -1.70 -32.91 18.54
C ARG A 34 -2.81 -31.90 18.23
N SER A 35 -3.93 -32.07 18.94
CA SER A 35 -5.08 -31.17 18.97
C SER A 35 -4.78 -30.00 19.89
N ALA A 36 -4.62 -28.80 19.32
CA ALA A 36 -4.81 -27.49 19.96
C ALA A 36 -4.35 -26.38 18.99
N ALA A 37 -5.27 -25.89 18.14
CA ALA A 37 -5.27 -24.57 17.47
C ALA A 37 -6.18 -24.62 16.22
N ALA A 38 -7.47 -24.39 16.40
CA ALA A 38 -8.42 -24.26 15.29
C ALA A 38 -9.63 -23.42 15.74
N PHE A 39 -9.44 -22.14 16.03
CA PHE A 39 -10.55 -21.26 16.45
C PHE A 39 -10.43 -19.80 15.98
N SER A 40 -9.65 -19.49 14.93
CA SER A 40 -9.48 -18.11 14.46
C SER A 40 -9.63 -17.89 12.95
N SER A 41 -9.93 -18.91 12.14
CA SER A 41 -9.77 -18.80 10.68
C SER A 41 -11.01 -18.39 9.87
N ALA A 42 -12.12 -17.98 10.51
CA ALA A 42 -13.35 -17.69 9.77
C ALA A 42 -13.55 -16.20 9.44
N MET A 43 -12.73 -15.29 9.98
CA MET A 43 -12.75 -13.85 9.62
C MET A 43 -11.34 -13.27 9.45
N SER A 44 -10.39 -14.11 9.03
CA SER A 44 -9.03 -13.68 8.71
C SER A 44 -8.82 -13.87 7.22
N ILE A 45 -8.40 -12.82 6.51
CA ILE A 45 -7.52 -13.02 5.36
C ILE A 45 -6.42 -13.97 5.85
N PRO A 46 -6.14 -15.10 5.18
CA PRO A 46 -5.04 -15.95 5.60
C PRO A 46 -3.81 -15.03 5.71
N PRO A 47 -3.10 -14.98 6.85
CA PRO A 47 -1.83 -14.28 6.87
C PRO A 47 -1.03 -14.80 5.68
N PRO A 48 -0.34 -13.93 4.92
CA PRO A 48 0.50 -14.39 3.82
C PRO A 48 1.27 -15.58 4.38
N SER A 49 1.20 -16.71 3.70
CA SER A 49 1.88 -17.91 4.14
C SER A 49 3.34 -17.52 4.35
N ILE A 50 3.73 -17.25 5.59
CA ILE A 50 5.12 -17.08 5.97
C ILE A 50 5.64 -18.51 5.88
N SER A 51 5.98 -18.90 4.65
CA SER A 51 7.08 -19.82 4.47
C SER A 51 8.19 -19.20 5.29
N THR A 52 8.55 -19.84 6.40
CA THR A 52 9.76 -19.53 7.17
C THR A 52 10.98 -19.90 6.31
N SER A 53 11.13 -19.26 5.15
CA SER A 53 12.43 -18.86 4.66
C SER A 53 12.65 -17.50 5.31
N GLU A 54 13.67 -17.38 6.16
CA GLU A 54 14.12 -16.06 6.62
C GLU A 54 14.27 -15.18 5.37
N GLU A 55 13.44 -14.13 5.24
CA GLU A 55 13.57 -13.20 4.14
C GLU A 55 14.96 -12.57 4.20
N ALA A 56 15.67 -12.60 3.08
CA ALA A 56 16.98 -11.98 2.93
C ALA A 56 16.96 -10.53 3.42
N LEU A 57 18.07 -10.03 3.97
CA LEU A 57 18.21 -8.70 4.56
C LEU A 57 17.64 -7.61 3.63
N ALA A 58 18.03 -7.60 2.36
CA ALA A 58 17.54 -6.63 1.38
C ALA A 58 16.01 -6.68 1.20
N GLY A 59 15.43 -7.89 1.21
CA GLY A 59 13.97 -8.07 1.12
C GLY A 59 13.24 -7.52 2.35
N ARG A 60 13.76 -7.80 3.56
CA ARG A 60 13.19 -7.25 4.80
C ARG A 60 13.27 -5.72 4.85
N LEU A 61 14.41 -5.15 4.45
CA LEU A 61 14.60 -3.70 4.37
C LEU A 61 13.65 -3.06 3.35
N TRP A 62 13.49 -3.67 2.18
CA TRP A 62 12.56 -3.19 1.15
C TRP A 62 11.11 -3.17 1.65
N ILE A 63 10.65 -4.25 2.30
CA ILE A 63 9.29 -4.30 2.88
C ILE A 63 9.13 -3.22 3.97
N LYS A 64 10.13 -3.05 4.84
CA LYS A 64 10.11 -2.09 5.95
C LYS A 64 10.03 -0.64 5.49
N PHE A 65 10.71 -0.29 4.40
CA PHE A 65 10.77 1.08 3.86
C PHE A 65 10.00 1.23 2.54
N ASN A 66 9.01 0.36 2.29
CA ASN A 66 8.18 0.42 1.08
C ASN A 66 7.35 1.71 1.01
N ARG A 67 7.08 2.36 2.15
CA ARG A 67 6.34 3.61 2.19
C ARG A 67 7.06 4.72 1.42
N GLU A 68 8.38 4.84 1.55
CA GLU A 68 9.19 5.78 0.79
C GLU A 68 9.11 5.50 -0.72
N CYS A 69 9.09 4.23 -1.12
CA CYS A 69 8.89 3.84 -2.52
C CYS A 69 7.55 4.36 -3.07
N LEU A 70 6.46 4.19 -2.32
CA LEU A 70 5.13 4.68 -2.71
C LEU A 70 5.10 6.20 -2.85
N PHE A 71 5.81 6.95 -1.99
CA PHE A 71 5.92 8.40 -2.12
C PHE A 71 6.63 8.84 -3.40
N SER A 72 7.68 8.14 -3.80
CA SER A 72 8.36 8.40 -5.08
C SER A 72 7.44 8.08 -6.27
N MET A 73 6.77 6.91 -6.23
CA MET A 73 5.88 6.43 -7.29
C MET A 73 4.67 7.35 -7.51
N TYR A 74 4.04 7.82 -6.44
CA TYR A 74 2.88 8.72 -6.48
C TYR A 74 3.26 10.21 -6.56
N SER A 75 4.54 10.54 -6.76
CA SER A 75 4.94 11.93 -6.96
C SER A 75 4.34 12.49 -8.27
N PRO A 76 4.05 13.81 -8.33
CA PRO A 76 3.58 14.45 -9.56
C PRO A 76 4.47 14.18 -10.78
N PHE A 77 5.79 14.16 -10.55
CA PHE A 77 6.79 13.84 -11.56
C PHE A 77 6.61 12.42 -12.09
N ALA A 78 6.58 11.42 -11.21
CA ALA A 78 6.48 10.01 -11.57
C ALA A 78 5.17 9.68 -12.28
N VAL A 79 4.04 10.18 -11.76
CA VAL A 79 2.72 9.99 -12.38
C VAL A 79 2.66 10.61 -13.78
N SER A 80 3.21 11.82 -13.97
CA SER A 80 3.23 12.48 -15.28
C SER A 80 4.20 11.81 -16.26
N LEU A 81 5.30 11.25 -15.76
CA LEU A 81 6.26 10.48 -16.55
C LEU A 81 5.62 9.19 -17.05
N ALA A 82 4.96 8.45 -16.16
CA ALA A 82 4.24 7.22 -16.50
C ALA A 82 3.04 7.48 -17.42
N ALA A 83 2.38 8.64 -17.30
CA ALA A 83 1.29 9.05 -18.19
C ALA A 83 1.76 9.54 -19.57
N GLY A 84 3.05 9.82 -19.73
CA GLY A 84 3.62 10.33 -20.97
C GLY A 84 3.38 11.82 -21.24
N ASN A 85 2.83 12.56 -20.26
CA ASN A 85 2.52 13.99 -20.38
C ASN A 85 3.37 14.90 -19.47
N LEU A 86 4.43 14.36 -18.85
CA LEU A 86 5.48 15.19 -18.24
C LEU A 86 6.05 16.15 -19.29
N LYS A 87 6.27 17.42 -18.93
CA LYS A 87 6.95 18.38 -19.80
C LYS A 87 8.41 17.97 -20.03
N ILE A 88 8.85 18.05 -21.28
CA ILE A 88 10.19 17.60 -21.68
C ILE A 88 11.30 18.40 -20.98
N GLU A 89 11.07 19.68 -20.65
CA GLU A 89 12.01 20.51 -19.89
C GLU A 89 12.25 19.98 -18.48
N THR A 90 11.19 19.54 -17.78
CA THR A 90 11.31 18.91 -16.47
C THR A 90 12.08 17.60 -16.56
N PHE A 91 11.81 16.77 -17.58
CA PHE A 91 12.56 15.54 -17.80
C PHE A 91 14.04 15.79 -18.09
N ARG A 92 14.36 16.82 -18.90
CA ARG A 92 15.75 17.23 -19.18
C ARG A 92 16.49 17.65 -17.91
N GLN A 93 15.84 18.42 -17.04
CA GLN A 93 16.42 18.84 -15.76
C GLN A 93 16.65 17.65 -14.83
N TYR A 94 15.72 16.70 -14.79
CA TYR A 94 15.89 15.44 -14.07
C TYR A 94 17.10 14.66 -14.57
N ILE A 95 17.24 14.43 -15.88
CA ILE A 95 18.41 13.74 -16.47
C ILE A 95 19.71 14.51 -16.18
N ALA A 96 19.67 15.84 -16.15
CA ALA A 96 20.83 16.65 -15.79
C ALA A 96 21.32 16.36 -14.36
N GLN A 97 20.39 16.29 -13.40
CA GLN A 97 20.73 15.93 -12.01
C GLN A 97 21.20 14.48 -11.92
N ASP A 98 20.56 13.57 -12.66
CA ASP A 98 20.91 12.15 -12.69
C ASP A 98 22.33 11.90 -13.22
N VAL A 99 22.85 12.74 -14.13
CA VAL A 99 24.27 12.68 -14.56
C VAL A 99 25.24 12.91 -13.38
N HIS A 100 24.92 13.82 -12.45
CA HIS A 100 25.73 14.02 -11.24
C HIS A 100 25.60 12.83 -10.29
N PHE A 101 24.40 12.28 -10.20
CA PHE A 101 24.06 11.13 -9.39
C PHE A 101 24.84 9.88 -9.83
N LEU A 102 24.78 9.51 -11.10
CA LEU A 102 25.48 8.36 -11.67
C LEU A 102 27.01 8.46 -11.53
N LYS A 103 27.58 9.67 -11.61
CA LYS A 103 29.01 9.89 -11.34
C LYS A 103 29.39 9.55 -9.90
N ALA A 104 28.55 9.93 -8.93
CA ALA A 104 28.77 9.58 -7.53
C ALA A 104 28.60 8.08 -7.28
N PHE A 105 27.63 7.43 -7.92
CA PHE A 105 27.44 5.97 -7.85
C PHE A 105 28.63 5.20 -8.43
N ALA A 106 29.14 5.61 -9.59
CA ALA A 106 30.31 4.98 -10.19
C ALA A 106 31.54 5.08 -9.28
N HIS A 107 31.73 6.21 -8.59
CA HIS A 107 32.82 6.39 -7.63
C HIS A 107 32.57 5.59 -6.34
N ALA A 108 31.33 5.52 -5.85
CA ALA A 108 30.99 4.72 -4.68
C ALA A 108 31.25 3.22 -4.92
N TYR A 109 30.89 2.69 -6.09
CA TYR A 109 31.23 1.31 -6.46
C TYR A 109 32.73 1.08 -6.61
N GLU A 110 33.49 2.07 -7.10
CA GLU A 110 34.95 1.99 -7.18
C GLU A 110 35.56 1.83 -5.78
N LEU A 111 35.18 2.68 -4.84
CA LEU A 111 35.64 2.61 -3.46
C LEU A 111 35.17 1.31 -2.77
N ALA A 112 33.95 0.85 -3.04
CA ALA A 112 33.44 -0.42 -2.52
C ALA A 112 34.26 -1.62 -3.05
N ALA A 113 34.62 -1.63 -4.33
CA ALA A 113 35.46 -2.67 -4.92
C ALA A 113 36.88 -2.65 -4.32
N GLU A 114 37.46 -1.48 -4.09
CA GLU A 114 38.76 -1.36 -3.40
C GLU A 114 38.72 -1.87 -1.95
N CYS A 115 37.53 -1.84 -1.33
CA CYS A 115 37.30 -2.24 0.05
C CYS A 115 36.89 -3.71 0.21
N ALA A 116 36.45 -4.39 -0.85
CA ALA A 116 36.12 -5.81 -0.80
C ALA A 116 37.42 -6.65 -0.70
N ASP A 117 37.38 -7.74 0.07
CA ASP A 117 38.54 -8.63 0.24
C ASP A 117 38.59 -9.72 -0.84
N ASP A 118 37.46 -10.38 -1.08
CA ASP A 118 37.26 -11.47 -2.05
C ASP A 118 37.29 -10.98 -3.50
N ASP A 119 38.09 -11.61 -4.36
CA ASP A 119 38.27 -11.17 -5.75
C ASP A 119 36.98 -11.32 -6.58
N ASP A 120 36.15 -12.32 -6.30
CA ASP A 120 34.86 -12.48 -6.96
C ASP A 120 33.90 -11.33 -6.60
N ASP A 121 33.91 -10.87 -5.33
CA ASP A 121 33.13 -9.71 -4.90
C ASP A 121 33.62 -8.41 -5.55
N LYS A 122 34.95 -8.22 -5.66
CA LYS A 122 35.53 -7.06 -6.39
C LYS A 122 35.09 -7.03 -7.84
N LEU A 123 35.12 -8.18 -8.51
CA LEU A 123 34.69 -8.31 -9.91
C LEU A 123 33.20 -7.99 -10.05
N ALA A 124 32.37 -8.55 -9.18
CA ALA A 124 30.93 -8.32 -9.21
C ALA A 124 30.57 -6.83 -8.97
N ILE A 125 31.22 -6.17 -8.01
CA ILE A 125 31.04 -4.73 -7.77
C ILE A 125 31.56 -3.90 -8.96
N SER A 126 32.67 -4.30 -9.57
CA SER A 126 33.22 -3.64 -10.76
C SER A 126 32.31 -3.76 -11.97
N ASP A 127 31.61 -4.89 -12.14
CA ASP A 127 30.60 -5.08 -13.17
C ASP A 127 29.39 -4.16 -12.95
N LEU A 128 28.92 -3.99 -11.71
CA LEU A 128 27.88 -3.01 -11.37
C LEU A 128 28.31 -1.58 -11.72
N ARG A 129 29.55 -1.20 -11.39
CA ARG A 129 30.13 0.10 -11.79
C ARG A 129 30.13 0.27 -13.30
N LYS A 130 30.49 -0.77 -14.05
CA LYS A 130 30.52 -0.73 -15.51
C LYS A 130 29.13 -0.47 -16.08
N SER A 131 28.09 -1.11 -15.56
CA SER A 131 26.69 -0.86 -15.96
C SER A 131 26.29 0.60 -15.75
N VAL A 132 26.61 1.19 -14.59
CA VAL A 132 26.37 2.63 -14.32
C VAL A 132 27.13 3.53 -15.30
N MET A 133 28.39 3.18 -15.61
CA MET A 133 29.20 3.95 -16.56
C MET A 133 28.67 3.86 -18.00
N ASP A 134 28.08 2.73 -18.38
CA ASP A 134 27.45 2.56 -19.69
C ASP A 134 26.12 3.33 -19.78
N GLU A 135 25.35 3.39 -18.70
CA GLU A 135 24.16 4.26 -18.58
C GLU A 135 24.54 5.75 -18.66
N LEU A 136 25.59 6.17 -17.95
CA LEU A 136 26.10 7.54 -18.03
C LEU A 136 26.49 7.95 -19.47
N LYS A 137 27.07 7.03 -20.25
CA LYS A 137 27.35 7.26 -21.68
C LYS A 137 26.06 7.41 -22.48
N MET A 138 25.03 6.63 -22.17
CA MET A 138 23.71 6.74 -22.79
C MET A 138 23.09 8.13 -22.52
N HIS A 139 23.08 8.59 -21.26
CA HIS A 139 22.59 9.92 -20.89
C HIS A 139 23.35 11.03 -21.60
N ASN A 140 24.68 10.93 -21.68
CA ASN A 140 25.49 11.89 -22.42
C ASN A 140 25.12 11.94 -23.91
N SER A 141 24.76 10.82 -24.53
CA SER A 141 24.28 10.82 -25.92
C SER A 141 22.92 11.51 -26.08
N PHE A 142 21.98 11.30 -25.14
CA PHE A 142 20.71 12.05 -25.11
C PHE A 142 20.90 13.56 -24.94
N VAL A 143 21.84 13.96 -24.07
CA VAL A 143 22.14 15.38 -23.81
C VAL A 143 22.79 16.04 -25.04
N GLN A 144 23.69 15.35 -25.74
CA GLN A 144 24.30 15.87 -26.98
C GLN A 144 23.29 16.06 -28.10
N ASP A 145 22.31 15.16 -28.22
CA ASP A 145 21.22 15.27 -29.21
C ASP A 145 20.22 16.42 -28.90
N TRP A 146 20.27 17.00 -27.71
CA TRP A 146 19.37 18.08 -27.28
C TRP A 146 19.92 19.49 -27.51
N ASP A 147 21.06 19.64 -28.21
CA ASP A 147 21.72 20.92 -28.55
C ASP A 147 22.02 21.83 -27.33
N LEU A 148 22.02 21.26 -26.12
CA LEU A 148 22.28 21.96 -24.86
C LEU A 148 23.40 21.23 -24.12
N ASP A 149 24.44 21.96 -23.70
CA ASP A 149 25.42 21.45 -22.71
C ASP A 149 24.77 21.55 -21.32
N ILE A 150 23.72 20.76 -21.10
CA ILE A 150 22.84 20.80 -19.93
C ILE A 150 23.65 20.65 -18.63
N SER A 151 24.78 19.94 -18.69
CA SER A 151 25.70 19.72 -17.56
C SER A 151 26.42 20.99 -17.08
N LYS A 152 26.48 22.05 -17.89
CA LYS A 152 27.10 23.34 -17.53
C LYS A 152 26.08 24.42 -17.15
N GLU A 153 24.83 24.30 -17.59
CA GLU A 153 23.80 25.33 -17.36
C GLU A 153 22.90 25.01 -16.15
N VAL A 154 22.72 23.74 -15.79
CA VAL A 154 21.85 23.36 -14.66
C VAL A 154 22.69 23.19 -13.39
N SER A 155 22.48 24.06 -12.41
CA SER A 155 23.10 23.92 -11.09
C SER A 155 22.58 22.67 -10.39
N VAL A 156 23.47 21.95 -9.69
CA VAL A 156 23.08 20.80 -8.86
C VAL A 156 22.13 21.27 -7.76
N ASN A 157 20.96 20.64 -7.65
CA ASN A 157 19.97 21.02 -6.64
C ASN A 157 20.35 20.46 -5.26
N SER A 158 19.70 20.96 -4.20
CA SER A 158 20.03 20.57 -2.83
C SER A 158 19.80 19.09 -2.53
N ALA A 159 18.79 18.45 -3.14
CA ALA A 159 18.50 17.03 -2.92
C ALA A 159 19.58 16.14 -3.54
N THR A 160 19.97 16.44 -4.78
CA THR A 160 21.06 15.75 -5.47
C THR A 160 22.39 15.92 -4.75
N LEU A 161 22.71 17.13 -4.24
CA LEU A 161 23.89 17.35 -3.42
C LEU A 161 23.87 16.51 -2.14
N ARG A 162 22.78 16.58 -1.36
CA ARG A 162 22.64 15.81 -0.11
C ARG A 162 22.83 14.32 -0.34
N TYR A 163 22.24 13.77 -1.40
CA TYR A 163 22.36 12.35 -1.69
C TYR A 163 23.77 11.97 -2.15
N THR A 164 24.33 12.69 -3.13
CA THR A 164 25.69 12.40 -3.59
C THR A 164 26.74 12.54 -2.48
N GLU A 165 26.63 13.54 -1.61
CA GLU A 165 27.49 13.71 -0.44
C GLU A 165 27.33 12.57 0.58
N PHE A 166 26.10 12.17 0.89
CA PHE A 166 25.82 11.03 1.76
C PHE A 166 26.46 9.74 1.23
N LEU A 167 26.28 9.46 -0.06
CA LEU A 167 26.80 8.26 -0.69
C LEU A 167 28.34 8.25 -0.70
N LEU A 168 28.96 9.36 -1.10
CA LEU A 168 30.43 9.47 -1.13
C LEU A 168 31.05 9.45 0.26
N ALA A 169 30.38 10.03 1.27
CA ALA A 169 30.81 9.93 2.65
C ALA A 169 30.78 8.48 3.14
N THR A 170 29.69 7.76 2.86
CA THR A 170 29.52 6.34 3.22
C THR A 170 30.60 5.49 2.57
N SER A 171 30.82 5.63 1.26
CA SER A 171 31.81 4.84 0.52
C SER A 171 33.26 5.18 0.85
N SER A 172 33.52 6.39 1.35
CA SER A 172 34.83 6.78 1.92
C SER A 172 35.04 6.26 3.35
N GLY A 173 34.09 5.49 3.91
CA GLY A 173 34.15 4.96 5.28
C GLY A 173 33.80 5.97 6.38
N LYS A 174 33.22 7.13 6.05
CA LYS A 174 32.72 8.11 7.04
C LYS A 174 31.34 7.69 7.55
N VAL A 175 31.28 6.52 8.18
CA VAL A 175 30.07 5.96 8.78
C VAL A 175 30.23 5.94 10.30
N GLU A 176 29.19 6.32 11.02
CA GLU A 176 29.17 6.27 12.49
C GLU A 176 29.48 4.85 12.98
N GLY A 177 30.40 4.71 13.94
CA GLY A 177 30.84 3.41 14.45
C GLY A 177 32.05 2.81 13.73
N LEU A 178 32.50 3.35 12.60
CA LEU A 178 33.79 3.00 11.99
C LEU A 178 34.94 3.87 12.52
N LYS A 179 36.15 3.28 12.53
CA LYS A 179 37.40 4.04 12.70
C LYS A 179 37.58 5.00 11.53
N ALA A 180 38.24 6.14 11.78
CA ALA A 180 38.44 7.17 10.76
C ALA A 180 39.08 6.61 9.47
N PRO A 181 38.70 7.12 8.28
CA PRO A 181 39.30 6.73 7.01
C PRO A 181 40.83 6.89 7.06
N GLY A 182 41.57 5.79 6.92
CA GLY A 182 43.02 5.74 7.08
C GLY A 182 43.54 4.99 8.32
N MET A 183 42.64 4.54 9.22
CA MET A 183 42.92 3.67 10.36
C MET A 183 42.22 2.29 10.26
N LEU A 184 41.70 1.97 9.06
CA LEU A 184 41.11 0.66 8.75
C LEU A 184 42.26 -0.27 8.35
N ASP A 185 42.77 -1.02 9.31
CA ASP A 185 44.04 -1.76 9.17
C ASP A 185 43.81 -3.20 8.69
N THR A 186 42.60 -3.75 8.89
CA THR A 186 42.30 -5.15 8.55
C THR A 186 41.44 -5.27 7.29
N PRO A 187 41.62 -6.34 6.47
CA PRO A 187 40.74 -6.62 5.33
C PRO A 187 39.26 -6.70 5.73
N PHE A 188 38.97 -7.26 6.91
CA PHE A 188 37.62 -7.34 7.45
C PHE A 188 36.99 -5.97 7.71
N GLU A 189 37.74 -5.01 8.28
CA GLU A 189 37.26 -3.64 8.48
C GLU A 189 36.99 -2.91 7.15
N LYS A 190 37.76 -3.21 6.10
CA LYS A 190 37.52 -2.68 4.75
C LYS A 190 36.26 -3.28 4.13
N THR A 191 36.06 -4.59 4.21
CA THR A 191 34.86 -5.25 3.68
C THR A 191 33.56 -4.69 4.27
N LYS A 192 33.58 -4.22 5.54
CA LYS A 192 32.43 -3.51 6.13
C LYS A 192 32.06 -2.23 5.36
N VAL A 193 33.05 -1.46 4.89
CA VAL A 193 32.80 -0.27 4.08
C VAL A 193 32.14 -0.64 2.76
N ALA A 194 32.55 -1.75 2.13
CA ALA A 194 31.88 -2.28 0.94
C ALA A 194 30.42 -2.67 1.23
N ALA A 195 30.16 -3.37 2.33
CA ALA A 195 28.81 -3.73 2.77
C ALA A 195 27.93 -2.49 3.05
N TYR A 196 28.45 -1.49 3.77
CA TYR A 196 27.76 -0.23 4.04
C TYR A 196 27.48 0.57 2.77
N THR A 197 28.42 0.58 1.82
CA THR A 197 28.22 1.23 0.52
C THR A 197 27.11 0.54 -0.26
N LEU A 198 27.10 -0.80 -0.32
CA LEU A 198 26.00 -1.54 -0.93
C LEU A 198 24.68 -1.26 -0.20
N GLY A 199 24.67 -1.16 1.14
CA GLY A 199 23.50 -0.77 1.91
C GLY A 199 22.90 0.59 1.51
N ALA A 200 23.76 1.55 1.15
CA ALA A 200 23.34 2.88 0.68
C ALA A 200 22.96 2.94 -0.82
N VAL A 201 23.42 1.99 -1.63
CA VAL A 201 23.21 1.94 -3.09
C VAL A 201 22.03 1.05 -3.48
N THR A 202 21.83 -0.07 -2.79
CA THR A 202 20.75 -1.05 -3.06
C THR A 202 19.36 -0.41 -3.14
N PRO A 203 18.97 0.56 -2.27
CA PRO A 203 17.68 1.25 -2.36
C PRO A 203 17.38 1.84 -3.74
N CYS A 204 18.35 2.57 -4.32
CA CYS A 204 18.23 3.18 -5.63
C CYS A 204 17.99 2.11 -6.71
N MET A 205 18.87 1.10 -6.76
CA MET A 205 18.78 0.03 -7.77
C MET A 205 17.42 -0.69 -7.69
N LYS A 206 16.95 -0.95 -6.46
CA LYS A 206 15.67 -1.61 -6.23
C LYS A 206 14.49 -0.72 -6.60
N LEU A 207 14.51 0.56 -6.22
CA LEU A 207 13.46 1.52 -6.52
C LEU A 207 13.27 1.70 -8.02
N TYR A 208 14.35 1.94 -8.77
CA TYR A 208 14.26 2.11 -10.22
C TYR A 208 13.82 0.83 -10.92
N ALA A 209 14.27 -0.34 -10.46
CA ALA A 209 13.80 -1.62 -10.99
C ALA A 209 12.29 -1.80 -10.76
N PHE A 210 11.80 -1.43 -9.58
CA PHE A 210 10.38 -1.47 -9.24
C PHE A 210 9.56 -0.48 -10.09
N LEU A 211 9.93 0.81 -10.11
CA LEU A 211 9.25 1.84 -10.91
C LEU A 211 9.24 1.49 -12.39
N GLY A 212 10.35 0.95 -12.91
CA GLY A 212 10.45 0.46 -14.28
C GLY A 212 9.39 -0.60 -14.58
N LYS A 213 9.25 -1.63 -13.73
CA LYS A 213 8.23 -2.68 -13.92
C LYS A 213 6.81 -2.12 -13.82
N GLU A 214 6.53 -1.29 -12.83
CA GLU A 214 5.20 -0.68 -12.65
C GLU A 214 4.83 0.19 -13.86
N PHE A 215 5.73 1.04 -14.35
CA PHE A 215 5.45 1.90 -15.50
C PHE A 215 5.42 1.11 -16.80
N GLY A 216 6.28 0.08 -16.93
CA GLY A 216 6.34 -0.80 -18.07
C GLY A 216 5.04 -1.60 -18.27
N ALA A 217 4.37 -1.98 -17.18
CA ALA A 217 3.06 -2.63 -17.23
C ALA A 217 1.95 -1.72 -17.77
N LEU A 218 2.15 -0.40 -17.75
CA LEU A 218 1.20 0.61 -18.25
C LEU A 218 1.45 1.00 -19.72
N LEU A 219 2.58 0.59 -20.30
CA LEU A 219 2.88 0.87 -21.70
C LEU A 219 1.95 0.04 -22.60
N ASP A 220 1.15 0.72 -23.41
CA ASP A 220 0.39 0.04 -24.46
C ASP A 220 1.33 -0.34 -25.61
N SER A 221 1.32 -1.63 -25.96
CA SER A 221 2.00 -2.17 -27.14
C SER A 221 1.62 -1.46 -28.45
N SER A 222 0.40 -0.89 -28.51
CA SER A 222 -0.11 -0.13 -29.65
C SER A 222 0.40 1.31 -29.70
N GLU A 223 0.89 1.84 -28.57
CA GLU A 223 1.35 3.22 -28.45
C GLU A 223 2.82 3.33 -28.87
N ALA A 224 3.01 3.55 -30.18
CA ALA A 224 4.34 3.67 -30.77
C ALA A 224 5.13 4.90 -30.27
N ASN A 225 4.46 5.92 -29.71
CA ASN A 225 5.02 7.27 -29.50
C ASN A 225 5.05 7.75 -28.04
N HIS A 226 5.11 6.86 -27.04
CA HIS A 226 5.28 7.30 -25.65
C HIS A 226 6.64 8.02 -25.47
N PRO A 227 6.69 9.31 -25.08
CA PRO A 227 7.93 10.11 -25.10
C PRO A 227 9.06 9.54 -24.23
N TYR A 228 8.69 8.89 -23.12
CA TYR A 228 9.62 8.34 -22.14
C TYR A 228 9.81 6.82 -22.24
N LYS A 229 9.36 6.21 -23.34
CA LYS A 229 9.37 4.74 -23.53
C LYS A 229 10.75 4.12 -23.29
N LYS A 230 11.80 4.72 -23.84
CA LYS A 230 13.18 4.21 -23.70
C LYS A 230 13.64 4.16 -22.24
N TRP A 231 13.30 5.18 -21.46
CA TRP A 231 13.63 5.24 -20.03
C TRP A 231 12.90 4.10 -19.29
N ILE A 232 11.60 3.94 -19.54
CA ILE A 232 10.79 2.88 -18.91
C ILE A 232 11.28 1.49 -19.32
N GLU A 233 11.54 1.25 -20.61
CA GLU A 233 12.06 -0.02 -21.13
C GLU A 233 13.45 -0.35 -20.55
N ASN A 234 14.31 0.65 -20.32
CA ASN A 234 15.61 0.44 -19.71
C ASN A 234 15.50 -0.14 -18.29
N TYR A 235 14.76 0.51 -17.39
CA TYR A 235 14.64 0.07 -16.00
C TYR A 235 13.73 -1.16 -15.82
N SER A 236 12.79 -1.39 -16.75
CA SER A 236 11.98 -2.62 -16.77
C SER A 236 12.68 -3.83 -17.41
N SER A 237 13.82 -3.62 -18.07
CA SER A 237 14.55 -4.67 -18.79
C SER A 237 15.08 -5.75 -17.86
N ASP A 238 15.12 -7.00 -18.34
CA ASP A 238 15.66 -8.12 -17.55
C ASP A 238 17.13 -7.90 -17.14
N ALA A 239 17.89 -7.14 -17.94
CA ALA A 239 19.26 -6.77 -17.62
C ALA A 239 19.34 -5.87 -16.37
N PHE A 240 18.53 -4.81 -16.31
CA PHE A 240 18.50 -3.92 -15.15
C PHE A 240 17.98 -4.64 -13.90
N GLN A 241 16.95 -5.48 -14.06
CA GLN A 241 16.42 -6.31 -12.96
C GLN A 241 17.47 -7.27 -12.41
N ALA A 242 18.27 -7.89 -13.29
CA ALA A 242 19.36 -8.75 -12.89
C ALA A 242 20.46 -7.97 -12.13
N SER A 243 20.80 -6.75 -12.55
CA SER A 243 21.76 -5.90 -11.83
C SER A 243 21.24 -5.46 -10.46
N ALA A 244 19.95 -5.11 -10.34
CA ALA A 244 19.34 -4.80 -9.04
C ALA A 244 19.39 -6.01 -8.11
N LYS A 245 19.04 -7.20 -8.62
CA LYS A 245 19.12 -8.45 -7.86
C LYS A 245 20.56 -8.81 -7.46
N GLN A 246 21.52 -8.64 -8.36
CA GLN A 246 22.94 -8.84 -8.07
C GLN A 246 23.42 -7.91 -6.95
N THR A 247 22.95 -6.66 -6.93
CA THR A 247 23.28 -5.71 -5.86
C THR A 247 22.71 -6.17 -4.51
N GLU A 248 21.46 -6.66 -4.48
CA GLU A 248 20.84 -7.24 -3.28
C GLU A 248 21.61 -8.49 -2.79
N ASP A 249 22.00 -9.39 -3.71
CA ASP A 249 22.70 -10.63 -3.38
C ASP A 249 24.13 -10.37 -2.85
N LEU A 250 24.82 -9.36 -3.39
CA LEU A 250 26.11 -8.92 -2.86
C LEU A 250 25.98 -8.28 -1.47
N LEU A 251 24.96 -7.44 -1.25
CA LEU A 251 24.68 -6.89 0.08
C LEU A 251 24.45 -8.01 1.08
N GLU A 252 23.65 -9.02 0.73
CA GLU A 252 23.42 -10.19 1.57
C GLU A 252 24.73 -10.92 1.87
N LYS A 253 25.52 -11.26 0.84
CA LYS A 253 26.79 -11.98 0.98
C LYS A 253 27.76 -11.24 1.92
N LEU A 254 27.95 -9.93 1.72
CA LEU A 254 28.87 -9.15 2.54
C LEU A 254 28.36 -8.93 3.98
N SER A 255 27.06 -9.10 4.22
CA SER A 255 26.44 -8.91 5.53
C SER A 255 26.45 -10.17 6.42
N VAL A 256 26.75 -11.36 5.87
CA VAL A 256 26.67 -12.64 6.60
C VAL A 256 27.51 -12.67 7.89
N CYS A 257 28.70 -12.07 7.87
CA CYS A 257 29.62 -12.08 9.01
C CYS A 257 29.50 -10.85 9.92
N MET A 258 28.50 -10.00 9.71
CA MET A 258 28.33 -8.76 10.46
C MET A 258 27.56 -9.02 11.76
N THR A 259 27.86 -8.22 12.78
CA THR A 259 27.16 -8.23 14.06
C THR A 259 25.81 -7.53 13.96
N GLY A 260 24.93 -7.71 14.97
CA GLY A 260 23.63 -7.03 15.00
C GLY A 260 23.74 -5.50 14.94
N GLU A 261 24.70 -4.90 15.64
CA GLU A 261 24.95 -3.45 15.61
C GLU A 261 25.37 -2.95 14.21
N GLU A 262 26.12 -3.76 13.48
CA GLU A 262 26.57 -3.45 12.12
C GLU A 262 25.46 -3.60 11.08
N LEU A 263 24.57 -4.59 11.27
CA LEU A 263 23.35 -4.71 10.47
C LEU A 263 22.38 -3.55 10.72
N ASP A 264 22.28 -3.05 11.96
CA ASP A 264 21.51 -1.86 12.29
C ASP A 264 22.07 -0.60 11.58
N ILE A 265 23.39 -0.52 11.38
CA ILE A 265 24.00 0.55 10.59
C ILE A 265 23.58 0.43 9.12
N ILE A 266 23.61 -0.76 8.53
CA ILE A 266 23.11 -0.99 7.16
C ILE A 266 21.65 -0.57 7.03
N GLU A 267 20.81 -0.94 8.00
CA GLU A 267 19.40 -0.54 8.01
C GLU A 267 19.24 0.99 7.99
N LYS A 268 20.00 1.71 8.83
CA LYS A 268 19.97 3.19 8.87
C LYS A 268 20.43 3.81 7.55
N LEU A 269 21.48 3.27 6.94
CA LEU A 269 21.99 3.74 5.64
C LEU A 269 20.95 3.50 4.53
N TYR A 270 20.34 2.31 4.53
CA TYR A 270 19.28 1.96 3.59
C TYR A 270 18.07 2.90 3.74
N GLN A 271 17.62 3.13 4.97
CA GLN A 271 16.53 4.06 5.25
C GLN A 271 16.86 5.50 4.80
N GLN A 272 18.08 5.96 5.07
CA GLN A 272 18.51 7.30 4.68
C GLN A 272 18.55 7.45 3.16
N ALA A 273 19.05 6.45 2.43
CA ALA A 273 19.01 6.41 0.99
C ALA A 273 17.56 6.44 0.44
N MET A 274 16.64 5.64 0.99
CA MET A 274 15.22 5.71 0.60
C MET A 274 14.60 7.10 0.80
N LYS A 275 14.91 7.78 1.91
CA LYS A 275 14.45 9.17 2.13
C LYS A 275 15.02 10.15 1.12
N LEU A 276 16.30 10.00 0.78
CA LEU A 276 16.99 10.84 -0.20
C LEU A 276 16.47 10.60 -1.62
N GLU A 277 16.03 9.38 -1.95
CA GLU A 277 15.31 9.09 -3.20
C GLU A 277 14.00 9.89 -3.27
N VAL A 278 13.19 9.89 -2.21
CA VAL A 278 11.95 10.68 -2.20
C VAL A 278 12.26 12.18 -2.34
N GLU A 279 13.27 12.68 -1.61
CA GLU A 279 13.77 14.06 -1.76
C GLU A 279 14.16 14.37 -3.21
N PHE A 280 14.84 13.44 -3.89
CA PHE A 280 15.29 13.60 -5.27
C PHE A 280 14.12 13.69 -6.25
N PHE A 281 13.11 12.82 -6.15
CA PHE A 281 11.90 12.90 -6.98
C PHE A 281 11.08 14.16 -6.69
N HIS A 282 10.99 14.57 -5.43
CA HIS A 282 10.22 15.75 -5.02
C HIS A 282 10.90 17.08 -5.40
N ALA A 283 12.23 17.12 -5.45
CA ALA A 283 12.98 18.31 -5.83
C ALA A 283 12.93 18.64 -7.33
N GLN A 284 12.34 17.76 -8.16
CA GLN A 284 12.22 18.00 -9.59
C GLN A 284 11.29 19.19 -9.86
N PRO A 285 11.70 20.13 -10.73
CA PRO A 285 10.90 21.32 -11.03
C PRO A 285 9.63 20.92 -11.76
N PHE A 286 8.50 21.06 -11.06
CA PHE A 286 7.20 20.63 -11.56
C PHE A 286 6.25 21.82 -11.66
N ALA A 287 6.01 22.27 -12.90
CA ALA A 287 5.14 23.40 -13.21
C ALA A 287 4.08 23.00 -14.25
N GLN A 288 3.30 21.97 -13.94
CA GLN A 288 2.17 21.52 -14.74
C GLN A 288 1.02 21.03 -13.84
N PRO A 289 -0.22 21.01 -14.34
CA PRO A 289 -1.32 20.37 -13.63
C PRO A 289 -1.06 18.87 -13.42
N THR A 290 -1.45 18.39 -12.25
CA THR A 290 -1.37 16.98 -11.88
C THR A 290 -2.60 16.64 -11.06
N ILE A 291 -2.96 15.36 -11.02
CA ILE A 291 -4.06 14.86 -10.19
C ILE A 291 -3.61 14.38 -8.80
N VAL A 292 -2.30 14.35 -8.54
CA VAL A 292 -1.70 13.97 -7.24
C VAL A 292 -0.79 15.07 -6.68
N PRO A 293 -0.64 15.20 -5.35
CA PRO A 293 -1.48 14.60 -4.33
C PRO A 293 -2.89 15.22 -4.36
N LEU A 294 -3.91 14.41 -4.07
CA LEU A 294 -5.32 14.80 -4.22
C LEU A 294 -5.66 16.11 -3.47
N LEU A 295 -5.22 16.23 -2.21
CA LEU A 295 -5.58 17.34 -1.34
C LEU A 295 -5.00 18.69 -1.79
N LYS A 296 -3.86 18.70 -2.49
CA LYS A 296 -3.26 19.96 -2.98
C LYS A 296 -3.97 20.50 -4.23
N ASN A 297 -4.49 19.61 -5.07
CA ASN A 297 -5.10 20.00 -6.34
C ASN A 297 -6.56 20.43 -6.20
N HIS A 298 -7.22 20.08 -5.09
CA HIS A 298 -8.64 20.37 -4.82
C HIS A 298 -8.86 21.42 -3.73
N SER A 299 -7.91 22.34 -3.49
CA SER A 299 -8.00 23.39 -2.44
C SER A 299 -9.24 24.30 -2.53
N LYS A 300 -9.95 24.32 -3.66
CA LYS A 300 -11.20 25.09 -3.85
C LYS A 300 -12.48 24.27 -3.63
N ASP A 301 -12.38 22.95 -3.69
CA ASP A 301 -13.49 22.02 -3.56
C ASP A 301 -13.67 21.62 -2.08
N GLU A 302 -14.87 21.18 -1.72
CA GLU A 302 -15.05 20.44 -0.47
C GLU A 302 -14.70 18.97 -0.71
N LEU A 303 -13.87 18.40 0.16
CA LEU A 303 -13.48 17.00 0.10
C LEU A 303 -14.22 16.22 1.19
N MET A 304 -15.01 15.22 0.81
CA MET A 304 -15.69 14.35 1.77
C MET A 304 -15.10 12.95 1.65
N ILE A 305 -14.44 12.51 2.72
CA ILE A 305 -13.79 11.20 2.79
C ILE A 305 -14.59 10.33 3.75
N PHE A 306 -15.02 9.20 3.22
CA PHE A 306 -15.75 8.16 3.93
C PHE A 306 -14.86 6.94 4.04
N SER A 307 -14.90 6.29 5.19
CA SER A 307 -14.23 5.01 5.40
C SER A 307 -15.18 4.03 6.07
N ASP A 308 -15.16 2.79 5.63
CA ASP A 308 -15.57 1.70 6.49
C ASP A 308 -14.59 1.55 7.67
N PHE A 309 -15.03 0.87 8.72
CA PHE A 309 -14.24 0.64 9.92
C PHE A 309 -13.65 -0.77 9.99
N ASP A 310 -14.48 -1.80 9.83
CA ASP A 310 -14.11 -3.17 10.14
C ASP A 310 -13.25 -3.77 9.04
N LEU A 311 -12.05 -4.25 9.38
CA LEU A 311 -11.03 -4.75 8.44
C LEU A 311 -10.46 -3.70 7.47
N THR A 312 -11.21 -2.64 7.16
CA THR A 312 -10.73 -1.44 6.47
C THR A 312 -9.81 -0.60 7.36
N CYS A 313 -10.28 -0.17 8.54
CA CYS A 313 -9.48 0.56 9.52
C CYS A 313 -8.87 -0.35 10.58
N THR A 314 -9.57 -1.41 10.97
CA THR A 314 -9.13 -2.34 12.02
C THR A 314 -8.36 -3.53 11.44
N VAL A 315 -7.49 -4.14 12.26
CA VAL A 315 -6.84 -5.42 11.88
C VAL A 315 -7.73 -6.62 12.19
N VAL A 316 -8.64 -6.46 13.15
CA VAL A 316 -9.57 -7.48 13.62
C VAL A 316 -10.97 -6.89 13.63
N ASP A 317 -11.96 -7.70 13.25
CA ASP A 317 -13.37 -7.33 13.25
C ASP A 317 -13.86 -6.88 14.64
N SER A 318 -14.59 -5.77 14.68
CA SER A 318 -15.09 -5.18 15.93
C SER A 318 -16.09 -6.07 16.66
N SER A 319 -16.87 -6.90 15.95
CA SER A 319 -17.85 -7.82 16.56
C SER A 319 -17.14 -8.89 17.41
N ALA A 320 -15.99 -9.39 16.94
CA ALA A 320 -15.17 -10.35 17.67
C ALA A 320 -14.60 -9.72 18.95
N ILE A 321 -14.27 -8.43 18.92
CA ILE A 321 -13.75 -7.70 20.08
C ILE A 321 -14.85 -7.49 21.11
N LEU A 322 -16.06 -7.10 20.68
CA LEU A 322 -17.21 -6.97 21.57
C LEU A 322 -17.59 -8.31 22.22
N ALA A 323 -17.54 -9.40 21.46
CA ALA A 323 -17.77 -10.75 21.98
C ALA A 323 -16.71 -11.16 23.02
N GLU A 324 -15.42 -10.87 22.76
CA GLU A 324 -14.34 -11.19 23.70
C GLU A 324 -14.48 -10.40 24.99
N ILE A 325 -14.85 -9.11 24.93
CA ILE A 325 -15.16 -8.31 26.14
C ILE A 325 -16.30 -8.98 26.91
N ALA A 326 -17.36 -9.41 26.22
CA ALA A 326 -18.50 -10.07 26.88
C ALA A 326 -18.06 -11.34 27.60
N ILE A 327 -17.23 -12.16 26.95
CA ILE A 327 -16.73 -13.42 27.46
C ILE A 327 -15.80 -13.24 28.67
N VAL A 328 -14.87 -12.28 28.60
CA VAL A 328 -13.85 -12.05 29.64
C VAL A 328 -14.45 -11.40 30.89
N THR A 329 -15.46 -10.54 30.72
CA THR A 329 -16.11 -9.83 31.82
C THR A 329 -17.30 -10.60 32.41
N ALA A 330 -17.67 -11.74 31.83
CA ALA A 330 -18.77 -12.57 32.33
C ALA A 330 -18.41 -13.35 33.61
N PRO A 331 -19.41 -13.64 34.46
CA PRO A 331 -19.22 -14.45 35.65
C PRO A 331 -18.70 -15.86 35.30
N LYS A 332 -17.85 -16.37 36.19
CA LYS A 332 -17.33 -17.76 36.16
C LYS A 332 -18.16 -18.62 37.12
N ASP A 333 -18.23 -19.93 36.87
CA ASP A 333 -19.08 -20.91 37.58
C ASP A 333 -19.09 -20.81 39.12
N ASP A 334 -18.01 -20.31 39.74
CA ASP A 334 -17.85 -20.20 41.20
C ASP A 334 -18.34 -18.88 41.82
N GLN A 335 -18.80 -17.88 41.03
CA GLN A 335 -19.28 -16.60 41.55
C GLN A 335 -20.82 -16.55 41.54
N GLY A 336 -21.41 -16.72 42.72
CA GLY A 336 -22.85 -16.85 42.92
C GLY A 336 -23.70 -15.77 42.26
N GLN A 337 -24.75 -16.23 41.55
CA GLN A 337 -26.01 -15.58 41.21
C GLN A 337 -25.97 -14.05 40.92
N GLN A 338 -25.39 -13.65 39.79
CA GLN A 338 -25.94 -12.54 39.01
C GLN A 338 -26.96 -13.11 38.01
N ILE A 339 -28.24 -13.07 38.38
CA ILE A 339 -29.33 -13.88 37.79
C ILE A 339 -29.66 -13.54 36.31
N ASN A 340 -29.06 -12.51 35.71
CA ASN A 340 -29.47 -12.00 34.39
C ASN A 340 -28.38 -11.95 33.29
N ARG A 341 -27.18 -12.52 33.52
CA ARG A 341 -26.09 -12.54 32.53
C ARG A 341 -25.58 -13.97 32.31
N MET A 342 -25.32 -14.32 31.06
CA MET A 342 -24.77 -15.63 30.68
C MET A 342 -23.39 -15.87 31.30
N LEU A 343 -23.07 -17.14 31.57
CA LEU A 343 -21.74 -17.55 32.04
C LEU A 343 -20.71 -17.45 30.91
N SER A 344 -19.44 -17.25 31.27
CA SER A 344 -18.34 -17.14 30.28
C SER A 344 -18.25 -18.34 29.33
N ALA A 345 -18.50 -19.56 29.81
CA ALA A 345 -18.49 -20.76 28.97
C ALA A 345 -19.65 -20.79 27.97
N ASP A 346 -20.85 -20.39 28.41
CA ASP A 346 -22.03 -20.33 27.54
C ASP A 346 -21.88 -19.24 26.48
N LEU A 347 -21.34 -18.06 26.85
CA LEU A 347 -21.05 -16.99 25.89
C LEU A 347 -20.07 -17.43 24.80
N LYS A 348 -19.00 -18.15 25.17
CA LYS A 348 -18.05 -18.71 24.20
C LYS A 348 -18.73 -19.66 23.22
N ASN A 349 -19.57 -20.56 23.73
CA ASN A 349 -20.28 -21.53 22.91
C ASN A 349 -21.29 -20.85 21.98
N THR A 350 -22.06 -19.89 22.51
CA THR A 350 -23.04 -19.12 21.73
C THR A 350 -22.37 -18.27 20.66
N TRP A 351 -21.30 -17.56 21.00
CA TRP A 351 -20.52 -16.79 20.01
C TRP A 351 -19.94 -17.69 18.92
N SER A 352 -19.36 -18.82 19.30
CA SER A 352 -18.83 -19.79 18.33
C SER A 352 -19.91 -20.33 17.39
N LEU A 353 -21.14 -20.53 17.90
CA LEU A 353 -22.27 -20.96 17.08
C LEU A 353 -22.72 -19.85 16.11
N LEU A 354 -22.90 -18.63 16.61
CA LEU A 354 -23.33 -17.47 15.82
C LEU A 354 -22.33 -17.15 14.71
N SER A 355 -21.03 -17.10 15.03
CA SER A 355 -19.96 -16.83 14.07
C SER A 355 -19.89 -17.89 12.98
N LYS A 356 -20.05 -19.17 13.35
CA LYS A 356 -20.12 -20.27 12.38
C LYS A 356 -21.32 -20.13 11.45
N GLN A 357 -22.52 -19.91 12.01
CA GLN A 357 -23.74 -19.73 11.23
C GLN A 357 -23.66 -18.52 10.31
N TYR A 358 -23.08 -17.41 10.77
CA TYR A 358 -22.87 -16.22 9.95
C TYR A 358 -21.99 -16.56 8.73
N THR A 359 -20.85 -17.20 8.96
CA THR A 359 -19.90 -17.54 7.89
C THR A 359 -20.53 -18.47 6.84
N GLU A 360 -21.22 -19.53 7.29
CA GLU A 360 -21.86 -20.50 6.39
C GLU A 360 -22.98 -19.84 5.56
N HIS A 361 -23.89 -19.13 6.22
CA HIS A 361 -25.03 -18.50 5.54
C HIS A 361 -24.62 -17.28 4.69
N TYR A 362 -23.55 -16.57 5.05
CA TYR A 362 -23.01 -15.49 4.23
C TYR A 362 -22.52 -16.02 2.89
N GLU A 363 -21.74 -17.10 2.89
CA GLU A 363 -21.27 -17.69 1.63
C GLU A 363 -22.45 -18.20 0.77
N GLU A 364 -23.46 -18.83 1.39
CA GLU A 364 -24.70 -19.22 0.69
C GLU A 364 -25.43 -18.02 0.07
N CYS A 365 -25.47 -16.88 0.78
CA CYS A 365 -26.06 -15.64 0.27
C CYS A 365 -25.26 -15.11 -0.94
N ILE A 366 -23.92 -15.12 -0.87
CA ILE A 366 -23.06 -14.72 -1.98
C ILE A 366 -23.25 -15.65 -3.19
N GLU A 367 -23.31 -16.97 -2.99
CA GLU A 367 -23.57 -17.91 -4.08
C GLU A 367 -24.97 -17.71 -4.70
N SER A 368 -25.98 -17.41 -3.87
CA SER A 368 -27.33 -17.07 -4.34
C SER A 368 -27.31 -15.83 -5.26
N ILE A 369 -26.57 -14.79 -4.88
CA ILE A 369 -26.38 -13.59 -5.70
C ILE A 369 -25.72 -13.94 -7.04
N LEU A 370 -24.70 -14.79 -7.02
CA LEU A 370 -23.89 -15.16 -8.19
C LEU A 370 -24.57 -16.18 -9.12
N ASN A 371 -25.68 -16.81 -8.72
CA ASN A 371 -26.47 -17.72 -9.55
C ASN A 371 -27.30 -16.99 -10.62
N LYS A 372 -27.41 -15.66 -10.54
CA LYS A 372 -28.05 -14.84 -11.57
C LYS A 372 -27.19 -14.80 -12.84
N GLU A 373 -27.76 -14.30 -13.93
CA GLU A 373 -27.01 -14.11 -15.17
C GLU A 373 -25.96 -13.01 -14.99
N LYS A 374 -24.71 -13.33 -15.34
CA LYS A 374 -23.59 -12.38 -15.24
C LYS A 374 -23.81 -11.22 -16.21
N ALA A 375 -23.63 -10.00 -15.74
CA ALA A 375 -23.78 -8.81 -16.57
C ALA A 375 -22.62 -8.65 -17.57
N ASP A 376 -22.95 -8.35 -18.82
CA ASP A 376 -21.98 -8.06 -19.88
C ASP A 376 -21.34 -6.66 -19.74
N LYS A 377 -22.04 -5.75 -19.06
CA LYS A 377 -21.62 -4.36 -18.79
C LYS A 377 -21.91 -4.03 -17.34
N PHE A 378 -21.36 -2.92 -16.85
CA PHE A 378 -21.66 -2.42 -15.52
C PHE A 378 -23.18 -2.23 -15.34
N ASP A 379 -23.76 -2.98 -14.42
CA ASP A 379 -25.18 -3.01 -14.10
C ASP A 379 -25.39 -2.62 -12.63
N TYR A 380 -25.60 -1.32 -12.41
CA TYR A 380 -25.78 -0.78 -11.07
C TYR A 380 -27.13 -1.16 -10.46
N GLU A 381 -28.20 -1.16 -11.28
CA GLU A 381 -29.56 -1.43 -10.82
C GLU A 381 -29.70 -2.90 -10.41
N GLY A 382 -29.21 -3.83 -11.24
CA GLY A 382 -29.20 -5.25 -10.91
C GLY A 382 -28.34 -5.57 -9.69
N LEU A 383 -27.24 -4.83 -9.48
CA LEU A 383 -26.43 -4.95 -8.28
C LEU A 383 -27.21 -4.50 -7.03
N CYS A 384 -27.92 -3.37 -7.09
CA CYS A 384 -28.75 -2.89 -5.99
C CYS A 384 -29.80 -3.94 -5.59
N GLU A 385 -30.54 -4.48 -6.57
CA GLU A 385 -31.54 -5.54 -6.36
C GLU A 385 -30.93 -6.82 -5.78
N ALA A 386 -29.71 -7.18 -6.19
CA ALA A 386 -29.03 -8.33 -5.64
C ALA A 386 -28.60 -8.13 -4.18
N LEU A 387 -28.12 -6.93 -3.83
CA LEU A 387 -27.68 -6.60 -2.48
C LEU A 387 -28.85 -6.40 -1.48
N GLU A 388 -30.10 -6.33 -1.95
CA GLU A 388 -31.26 -6.50 -1.06
C GLU A 388 -31.26 -7.87 -0.37
N GLN A 389 -30.82 -8.94 -1.05
CA GLN A 389 -30.71 -10.27 -0.42
C GLN A 389 -29.70 -10.27 0.72
N LEU A 390 -28.55 -9.63 0.49
CA LEU A 390 -27.52 -9.47 1.53
C LEU A 390 -28.05 -8.60 2.68
N SER A 391 -28.82 -7.56 2.37
CA SER A 391 -29.42 -6.69 3.38
C SER A 391 -30.38 -7.44 4.30
N GLU A 392 -31.23 -8.31 3.74
CA GLU A 392 -32.13 -9.15 4.52
C GLU A 392 -31.39 -10.24 5.32
N PHE A 393 -30.26 -10.73 4.81
CA PHE A 393 -29.37 -11.62 5.55
C PHE A 393 -28.76 -10.93 6.79
N GLU A 394 -28.19 -9.73 6.62
CA GLU A 394 -27.54 -8.97 7.70
C GLU A 394 -28.53 -8.62 8.82
N LYS A 395 -29.74 -8.14 8.46
CA LYS A 395 -30.81 -7.87 9.44
C LYS A 395 -31.14 -9.09 10.29
N LYS A 396 -31.29 -10.26 9.66
CA LYS A 396 -31.53 -11.53 10.37
C LYS A 396 -30.34 -11.98 11.20
N ALA A 397 -29.11 -11.65 10.79
CA ALA A 397 -27.91 -11.94 11.58
C ALA A 397 -27.90 -11.10 12.86
N ASN A 398 -28.23 -9.82 12.76
CA ASN A 398 -28.39 -8.94 13.92
C ASN A 398 -29.53 -9.41 14.84
N ASP A 399 -30.66 -9.86 14.29
CA ASP A 399 -31.75 -10.46 15.09
C ASP A 399 -31.23 -11.62 15.95
N ARG A 400 -30.49 -12.57 15.35
CA ARG A 400 -29.92 -13.71 16.09
C ARG A 400 -28.96 -13.29 17.19
N VAL A 401 -28.17 -12.24 16.96
CA VAL A 401 -27.21 -11.72 17.96
C VAL A 401 -27.96 -11.10 19.14
N ILE A 402 -28.97 -10.27 18.88
CA ILE A 402 -29.80 -9.67 19.93
C ILE A 402 -30.55 -10.74 20.72
N GLU A 403 -31.23 -11.66 20.03
CA GLU A 403 -32.00 -12.75 20.64
C GLU A 403 -31.13 -13.68 21.49
N SER A 404 -29.86 -13.85 21.13
CA SER A 404 -28.91 -14.67 21.90
C SER A 404 -28.54 -14.07 23.26
N GLY A 405 -28.71 -12.76 23.44
CA GLY A 405 -28.29 -12.04 24.64
C GLY A 405 -26.77 -11.93 24.82
N VAL A 406 -25.96 -12.27 23.80
CA VAL A 406 -24.48 -12.25 23.89
C VAL A 406 -23.91 -10.88 24.25
N LEU A 407 -24.61 -9.81 23.88
CA LEU A 407 -24.21 -8.42 24.12
C LEU A 407 -24.70 -7.87 25.47
N LYS A 408 -25.56 -8.60 26.18
CA LYS A 408 -26.18 -8.16 27.42
C LYS A 408 -25.15 -8.13 28.56
N GLY A 409 -25.16 -7.05 29.33
CA GLY A 409 -24.29 -6.90 30.49
C GLY A 409 -22.90 -6.32 30.19
N LEU A 410 -22.63 -5.94 28.94
CA LEU A 410 -21.39 -5.23 28.58
C LEU A 410 -21.36 -3.84 29.22
N ASN A 411 -20.23 -3.47 29.83
CA ASN A 411 -20.05 -2.15 30.44
C ASN A 411 -19.50 -1.13 29.43
N LEU A 412 -20.05 0.08 29.42
CA LEU A 412 -19.66 1.14 28.50
C LEU A 412 -18.17 1.53 28.62
N ASP A 413 -17.61 1.57 29.82
CA ASP A 413 -16.20 1.90 30.03
C ASP A 413 -15.28 0.77 29.54
N ASP A 414 -15.70 -0.49 29.64
CA ASP A 414 -14.98 -1.61 29.05
C ASP A 414 -14.93 -1.52 27.52
N ILE A 415 -16.06 -1.15 26.89
CA ILE A 415 -16.13 -0.92 25.43
C ILE A 415 -15.19 0.21 25.03
N LYS A 416 -15.24 1.35 25.72
CA LYS A 416 -14.36 2.50 25.43
C LYS A 416 -12.89 2.11 25.57
N ARG A 417 -12.51 1.45 26.67
CA ARG A 417 -11.13 0.97 26.89
C ARG A 417 -10.67 0.00 25.81
N ALA A 418 -11.56 -0.84 25.28
CA ALA A 418 -11.23 -1.72 24.17
C ALA A 418 -11.01 -0.94 22.87
N GLY A 419 -11.85 0.06 22.58
CA GLY A 419 -11.67 0.97 21.45
C GLY A 419 -10.34 1.72 21.50
N GLU A 420 -9.96 2.26 22.66
CA GLU A 420 -8.68 2.94 22.85
C GLU A 420 -7.47 2.04 22.55
N ARG A 421 -7.59 0.73 22.82
CA ARG A 421 -6.52 -0.28 22.65
C ARG A 421 -6.60 -1.05 21.33
N LEU A 422 -7.62 -0.77 20.53
CA LEU A 422 -7.88 -1.44 19.26
C LEU A 422 -6.68 -1.34 18.32
N ILE A 423 -6.24 -2.42 17.71
CA ILE A 423 -5.15 -2.37 16.73
C ILE A 423 -5.74 -1.98 15.38
N LEU A 424 -5.29 -0.84 14.87
CA LEU A 424 -5.68 -0.29 13.57
C LEU A 424 -4.62 -0.62 12.52
N GLN A 425 -5.03 -0.68 11.26
CA GLN A 425 -4.15 -0.91 10.12
C GLN A 425 -3.03 0.13 10.10
N ASP A 426 -1.81 -0.32 9.77
CA ASP A 426 -0.65 0.57 9.77
C ASP A 426 -0.87 1.77 8.81
N GLY A 427 -0.52 2.96 9.28
CA GLY A 427 -0.71 4.21 8.53
C GLY A 427 -2.14 4.77 8.49
N CYS A 428 -3.19 4.01 8.84
CA CYS A 428 -4.60 4.45 8.77
C CYS A 428 -4.83 5.78 9.51
N ILE A 429 -4.58 5.80 10.82
CA ILE A 429 -4.80 6.99 11.66
C ILE A 429 -3.94 8.17 11.23
N ASN A 430 -2.73 7.92 10.72
CA ASN A 430 -1.84 8.98 10.25
C ASN A 430 -2.47 9.73 9.07
N VAL A 431 -3.18 9.03 8.18
CA VAL A 431 -3.92 9.65 7.07
C VAL A 431 -5.00 10.59 7.62
N PHE A 432 -5.88 10.10 8.52
CA PHE A 432 -6.92 10.94 9.13
C PHE A 432 -6.34 12.16 9.87
N GLN A 433 -5.30 11.95 10.69
CA GLN A 433 -4.63 13.02 11.43
C GLN A 433 -4.04 14.09 10.50
N LYS A 434 -3.37 13.68 9.42
CA LYS A 434 -2.77 14.63 8.47
C LYS A 434 -3.84 15.41 7.71
N ILE A 435 -4.92 14.75 7.28
CA ILE A 435 -6.05 15.42 6.63
C ILE A 435 -6.62 16.50 7.55
N LEU A 436 -6.91 16.18 8.81
CA LEU A 436 -7.43 17.15 9.80
C LEU A 436 -6.48 18.31 10.10
N LYS A 437 -5.17 18.09 10.02
CA LYS A 437 -4.15 19.14 10.24
C LYS A 437 -3.92 20.03 9.02
N THR A 438 -4.39 19.64 7.84
CA THR A 438 -4.18 20.37 6.60
C THR A 438 -5.10 21.60 6.56
N GLN A 439 -4.57 22.77 6.93
CA GLN A 439 -5.35 24.01 7.09
C GLN A 439 -6.01 24.52 5.81
N ASP A 440 -5.42 24.21 4.65
CA ASP A 440 -5.87 24.72 3.35
C ASP A 440 -6.95 23.84 2.67
N VAL A 441 -7.40 22.77 3.33
CA VAL A 441 -8.37 21.83 2.77
C VAL A 441 -9.64 21.81 3.61
N ASN A 442 -10.77 22.06 2.96
CA ASN A 442 -12.09 21.85 3.55
C ASN A 442 -12.45 20.35 3.46
N ALA A 443 -11.82 19.53 4.29
CA ALA A 443 -12.04 18.09 4.33
C ALA A 443 -12.96 17.71 5.49
N LYS A 444 -13.99 16.91 5.19
CA LYS A 444 -14.84 16.25 6.19
C LYS A 444 -14.58 14.76 6.17
N LEU A 445 -14.47 14.18 7.37
CA LEU A 445 -14.15 12.78 7.56
C LEU A 445 -15.34 12.08 8.22
N HIS A 446 -15.80 11.02 7.57
CA HIS A 446 -16.93 10.21 8.03
C HIS A 446 -16.51 8.74 8.10
N VAL A 447 -16.98 8.05 9.13
CA VAL A 447 -16.90 6.58 9.21
C VAL A 447 -18.30 6.02 9.08
N LEU A 448 -18.53 5.14 8.11
CA LEU A 448 -19.80 4.46 7.85
C LEU A 448 -19.60 2.96 8.05
N SER A 449 -20.17 2.39 9.11
CA SER A 449 -19.85 1.01 9.52
C SER A 449 -21.07 0.22 10.00
N TYR A 450 -21.02 -1.10 9.81
CA TYR A 450 -21.98 -2.06 10.39
C TYR A 450 -21.75 -2.34 11.87
N CYS A 451 -20.64 -1.85 12.43
CA CYS A 451 -20.29 -2.07 13.83
C CYS A 451 -21.51 -1.83 14.73
N TRP A 452 -21.74 -2.77 15.66
CA TRP A 452 -22.89 -2.72 16.54
C TRP A 452 -22.82 -1.59 17.58
N CYS A 453 -21.66 -0.97 17.77
CA CYS A 453 -21.44 0.03 18.82
C CYS A 453 -20.54 1.19 18.35
N GLY A 454 -21.15 2.34 18.05
CA GLY A 454 -20.45 3.56 17.67
C GLY A 454 -19.50 4.11 18.75
N ASP A 455 -19.77 3.85 20.04
CA ASP A 455 -18.86 4.21 21.14
C ASP A 455 -17.48 3.55 21.01
N LEU A 456 -17.40 2.33 20.49
CA LEU A 456 -16.14 1.63 20.25
C LEU A 456 -15.30 2.37 19.19
N ILE A 457 -15.95 2.74 18.07
CA ILE A 457 -15.32 3.48 16.97
C ILE A 457 -14.85 4.83 17.47
N ARG A 458 -15.74 5.60 18.11
CA ARG A 458 -15.43 6.93 18.65
C ARG A 458 -14.23 6.87 19.60
N ALA A 459 -14.19 5.92 20.52
CA ALA A 459 -13.04 5.72 21.42
C ALA A 459 -11.74 5.39 20.67
N ALA A 460 -11.81 4.58 19.61
CA ALA A 460 -10.64 4.23 18.80
C ALA A 460 -10.02 5.44 18.08
N PHE A 461 -10.83 6.35 17.55
CA PHE A 461 -10.33 7.57 16.91
C PHE A 461 -9.93 8.65 17.93
N SER A 462 -10.73 8.86 18.97
CA SER A 462 -10.48 9.86 20.03
C SER A 462 -9.18 9.61 20.79
N ALA A 463 -8.88 8.35 21.13
CA ALA A 463 -7.61 7.98 21.79
C ALA A 463 -6.36 8.39 21.00
N ARG A 464 -6.53 8.68 19.70
CA ARG A 464 -5.47 9.02 18.76
C ARG A 464 -5.60 10.46 18.24
N GLY A 465 -6.40 11.30 18.89
CA GLY A 465 -6.54 12.72 18.55
C GLY A 465 -7.23 12.98 17.21
N VAL A 466 -8.18 12.11 16.84
CA VAL A 466 -8.99 12.22 15.61
C VAL A 466 -10.47 12.38 15.96
N ASP A 467 -10.78 13.30 16.89
CA ASP A 467 -12.15 13.50 17.42
C ASP A 467 -13.14 14.12 16.42
N ALA A 468 -12.62 14.74 15.35
CA ALA A 468 -13.43 15.42 14.34
C ALA A 468 -14.05 14.47 13.30
N VAL A 469 -13.80 13.16 13.40
CA VAL A 469 -14.43 12.15 12.53
C VAL A 469 -15.87 11.93 12.96
N GLU A 470 -16.80 12.09 12.01
CA GLU A 470 -18.20 11.80 12.25
C GLU A 470 -18.47 10.30 12.07
N VAL A 471 -18.90 9.64 13.14
CA VAL A 471 -19.18 8.20 13.14
C VAL A 471 -20.67 7.95 12.88
N HIS A 472 -20.95 7.12 11.87
CA HIS A 472 -22.26 6.67 11.45
C HIS A 472 -22.30 5.14 11.54
N ALA A 473 -22.77 4.64 12.67
CA ALA A 473 -22.84 3.21 12.98
C ALA A 473 -24.08 2.92 13.84
N ASN A 474 -24.31 1.65 14.14
CA ASN A 474 -25.32 1.25 15.13
C ASN A 474 -24.87 1.64 16.54
N GLU A 475 -25.83 1.72 17.46
CA GLU A 475 -25.54 2.06 18.85
C GLU A 475 -26.12 1.02 19.81
N PHE A 476 -25.45 0.77 20.92
CA PHE A 476 -26.02 -0.05 21.99
C PHE A 476 -27.02 0.76 22.81
N THR A 477 -28.07 0.07 23.26
CA THR A 477 -28.95 0.63 24.30
C THR A 477 -28.39 0.27 25.68
N PHE A 478 -28.31 1.27 26.56
CA PHE A 478 -27.77 1.11 27.90
C PHE A 478 -28.82 1.42 28.97
N GLU A 479 -28.81 0.63 30.04
CA GLU A 479 -29.37 0.99 31.33
C GLU A 479 -28.20 1.43 32.23
N GLU A 480 -28.18 2.72 32.57
CA GLU A 480 -27.03 3.41 33.19
C GLU A 480 -25.76 3.31 32.35
N SER A 481 -24.94 2.29 32.57
CA SER A 481 -23.68 2.05 31.84
C SER A 481 -23.52 0.58 31.43
N ILE A 482 -24.61 -0.19 31.51
CA ILE A 482 -24.64 -1.62 31.19
C ILE A 482 -25.56 -1.83 29.98
N SER A 483 -25.04 -2.49 28.95
CA SER A 483 -25.79 -2.79 27.73
C SER A 483 -26.97 -3.70 28.05
N THR A 484 -28.15 -3.35 27.53
CA THR A 484 -29.36 -4.16 27.62
C THR A 484 -29.29 -5.41 26.74
N GLY A 485 -28.36 -5.43 25.78
CA GLY A 485 -28.26 -6.42 24.71
C GLY A 485 -28.93 -6.00 23.41
N GLU A 486 -29.68 -4.89 23.43
CA GLU A 486 -30.37 -4.33 22.26
C GLU A 486 -29.45 -3.42 21.44
N ILE A 487 -29.65 -3.43 20.12
CA ILE A 487 -28.93 -2.60 19.15
C ILE A 487 -29.92 -1.61 18.52
N GLU A 488 -29.64 -0.32 18.64
CA GLU A 488 -30.28 0.74 17.86
C GLU A 488 -29.72 0.69 16.43
N ARG A 489 -30.51 0.11 15.52
CA ARG A 489 -30.14 -0.17 14.13
C ARG A 489 -30.26 1.10 13.28
N LYS A 490 -29.13 1.76 13.06
CA LYS A 490 -29.01 2.95 12.21
C LYS A 490 -28.46 2.62 10.83
N VAL A 491 -27.47 1.72 10.78
CA VAL A 491 -26.77 1.30 9.56
C VAL A 491 -26.44 -0.19 9.70
N GLU A 492 -27.28 -1.06 9.15
CA GLU A 492 -27.11 -2.52 9.31
C GLU A 492 -26.98 -3.29 8.00
N SER A 493 -27.07 -2.63 6.85
CA SER A 493 -27.03 -3.27 5.55
C SER A 493 -26.35 -2.43 4.47
N PRO A 494 -25.96 -3.05 3.33
CA PRO A 494 -25.33 -2.31 2.23
C PRO A 494 -26.22 -1.18 1.70
N ILE A 495 -27.53 -1.41 1.70
CA ILE A 495 -28.54 -0.44 1.27
C ILE A 495 -28.63 0.72 2.27
N ASP A 496 -28.62 0.44 3.57
CA ASP A 496 -28.64 1.49 4.61
C ASP A 496 -27.37 2.34 4.55
N LYS A 497 -26.19 1.72 4.35
CA LYS A 497 -24.93 2.45 4.14
C LYS A 497 -25.03 3.41 2.96
N ALA A 498 -25.52 2.94 1.80
CA ALA A 498 -25.68 3.78 0.62
C ALA A 498 -26.69 4.92 0.82
N GLN A 499 -27.80 4.64 1.51
CA GLN A 499 -28.79 5.67 1.87
C GLN A 499 -28.20 6.72 2.81
N GLN A 500 -27.44 6.31 3.82
CA GLN A 500 -26.77 7.20 4.75
C GLN A 500 -25.71 8.06 4.05
N PHE A 501 -24.91 7.45 3.16
CA PHE A 501 -23.96 8.17 2.30
C PHE A 501 -24.67 9.27 1.49
N LYS A 502 -25.77 8.96 0.78
CA LYS A 502 -26.57 9.95 0.05
C LYS A 502 -27.15 11.04 0.95
N SER A 503 -27.67 10.66 2.12
CA SER A 503 -28.24 11.59 3.09
C SER A 503 -27.21 12.61 3.56
N ILE A 504 -25.99 12.19 3.86
CA ILE A 504 -24.89 13.07 4.24
C ILE A 504 -24.57 14.07 3.12
N LEU A 505 -24.54 13.62 1.86
CA LEU A 505 -24.32 14.50 0.70
C LEU A 505 -25.47 15.50 0.48
N GLN A 506 -26.71 15.07 0.71
CA GLN A 506 -27.91 15.91 0.52
C GLN A 506 -28.14 16.93 1.64
N ASN A 507 -27.77 16.60 2.88
CA ASN A 507 -27.94 17.47 4.06
C ASN A 507 -26.96 18.64 4.12
N ARG A 508 -26.13 18.82 3.08
CA ARG A 508 -25.28 19.98 2.92
C ARG A 508 -26.11 21.26 2.81
N LYS A 509 -25.64 22.33 3.47
CA LYS A 509 -26.24 23.66 3.33
C LYS A 509 -26.15 24.10 1.85
N LYS A 510 -27.29 24.40 1.23
CA LYS A 510 -27.41 24.87 -0.16
C LYS A 510 -26.64 26.17 -0.48
N ASP A 511 -26.04 26.82 0.53
CA ASP A 511 -25.34 28.09 0.39
C ASP A 511 -23.88 27.96 -0.12
N GLU A 512 -23.38 26.75 -0.35
CA GLU A 512 -22.01 26.54 -0.84
C GLU A 512 -22.00 26.19 -2.34
N GLU A 513 -21.68 27.17 -3.20
CA GLU A 513 -21.43 27.00 -4.65
C GLU A 513 -20.21 26.09 -4.98
N LYS A 514 -19.57 25.47 -3.99
CA LYS A 514 -18.36 24.67 -4.18
C LYS A 514 -18.69 23.27 -4.68
N SER A 515 -17.96 22.80 -5.70
CA SER A 515 -17.92 21.40 -6.09
C SER A 515 -17.46 20.53 -4.92
N ILE A 516 -18.00 19.31 -4.86
CA ILE A 516 -17.65 18.30 -3.85
C ILE A 516 -16.91 17.19 -4.57
N LEU A 517 -15.82 16.71 -3.99
CA LEU A 517 -15.19 15.46 -4.37
C LEU A 517 -15.40 14.45 -3.25
N THR A 518 -15.92 13.27 -3.61
CA THR A 518 -16.18 12.20 -2.65
C THR A 518 -15.20 11.04 -2.82
N VAL A 519 -14.62 10.60 -1.69
CA VAL A 519 -13.77 9.40 -1.64
C VAL A 519 -14.40 8.43 -0.66
N TYR A 520 -14.59 7.18 -1.07
CA TYR A 520 -15.02 6.11 -0.16
C TYR A 520 -13.94 5.04 -0.09
N ILE A 521 -13.59 4.62 1.12
CA ILE A 521 -12.57 3.59 1.39
C ILE A 521 -13.26 2.40 2.06
N GLY A 522 -13.17 1.21 1.50
CA GLY A 522 -13.80 -0.01 2.05
C GLY A 522 -13.10 -1.29 1.59
N ASP A 523 -13.54 -2.45 2.07
CA ASP A 523 -12.91 -3.75 1.75
C ASP A 523 -13.92 -4.86 1.39
N SER A 524 -15.21 -4.64 1.67
CA SER A 524 -16.23 -5.69 1.70
C SER A 524 -17.36 -5.50 0.67
N VAL A 525 -18.13 -6.56 0.40
CA VAL A 525 -19.35 -6.49 -0.44
C VAL A 525 -20.34 -5.46 0.10
N GLY A 526 -20.37 -5.28 1.43
CA GLY A 526 -21.22 -4.30 2.08
C GLY A 526 -20.95 -2.85 1.71
N ASP A 527 -19.73 -2.56 1.27
CA ASP A 527 -19.31 -1.22 0.87
C ASP A 527 -19.53 -0.95 -0.61
N LEU A 528 -19.88 -1.96 -1.40
CA LEU A 528 -19.81 -1.91 -2.86
C LEU A 528 -20.66 -0.79 -3.46
N LEU A 529 -21.85 -0.52 -2.90
CA LEU A 529 -22.70 0.57 -3.35
C LEU A 529 -22.08 1.94 -3.05
N CYS A 530 -21.58 2.16 -1.84
CA CYS A 530 -20.95 3.43 -1.47
C CYS A 530 -19.65 3.65 -2.25
N LEU A 531 -18.85 2.59 -2.45
CA LEU A 531 -17.66 2.59 -3.28
C LEU A 531 -17.97 3.02 -4.72
N LEU A 532 -19.06 2.52 -5.30
CA LEU A 532 -19.47 2.85 -6.67
C LEU A 532 -20.11 4.23 -6.76
N GLU A 533 -20.82 4.69 -5.74
CA GLU A 533 -21.48 6.00 -5.74
C GLU A 533 -20.50 7.15 -5.51
N ALA A 534 -19.42 6.93 -4.76
CA ALA A 534 -18.37 7.92 -4.60
C ALA A 534 -17.63 8.20 -5.91
N ASP A 535 -17.12 9.43 -6.07
CA ASP A 535 -16.31 9.80 -7.23
C ASP A 535 -15.07 8.93 -7.33
N ILE A 536 -14.47 8.63 -6.18
CA ILE A 536 -13.30 7.77 -6.04
C ILE A 536 -13.60 6.67 -5.01
N GLY A 537 -13.98 5.49 -5.49
CA GLY A 537 -14.09 4.28 -4.67
C GLY A 537 -12.75 3.56 -4.56
N ILE A 538 -12.19 3.48 -3.34
CA ILE A 538 -10.93 2.81 -3.02
C ILE A 538 -11.19 1.55 -2.23
N VAL A 539 -10.75 0.42 -2.77
CA VAL A 539 -10.83 -0.90 -2.14
C VAL A 539 -9.49 -1.25 -1.49
N VAL A 540 -9.46 -1.31 -0.17
CA VAL A 540 -8.29 -1.78 0.60
C VAL A 540 -8.39 -3.30 0.77
N ALA A 541 -7.29 -4.02 0.55
CA ALA A 541 -7.21 -5.47 0.84
C ALA A 541 -8.39 -6.30 0.28
N SER A 542 -8.80 -5.99 -0.96
CA SER A 542 -9.99 -6.50 -1.65
C SER A 542 -10.31 -7.98 -1.39
N SER A 543 -11.41 -8.22 -0.67
CA SER A 543 -11.92 -9.56 -0.36
C SER A 543 -12.35 -10.34 -1.63
N SER A 544 -12.25 -11.67 -1.57
CA SER A 544 -12.62 -12.55 -2.69
C SER A 544 -14.09 -12.38 -3.09
N SER A 545 -14.99 -12.29 -2.11
CA SER A 545 -16.43 -12.10 -2.34
C SER A 545 -16.74 -10.76 -2.99
N LEU A 546 -16.09 -9.66 -2.56
CA LEU A 546 -16.24 -8.35 -3.21
C LEU A 546 -15.82 -8.40 -4.69
N ARG A 547 -14.70 -9.05 -5.01
CA ARG A 547 -14.27 -9.19 -6.41
C ARG A 547 -15.22 -10.03 -7.23
N ARG A 548 -15.73 -11.13 -6.67
CA ARG A 548 -16.66 -12.05 -7.33
C ARG A 548 -17.98 -11.34 -7.63
N VAL A 549 -18.60 -10.72 -6.63
CA VAL A 549 -19.86 -9.98 -6.77
C VAL A 549 -19.68 -8.78 -7.69
N GLY A 550 -18.69 -7.92 -7.44
CA GLY A 550 -18.44 -6.75 -8.30
C GLY A 550 -18.22 -7.15 -9.77
N SER A 551 -17.34 -8.12 -10.03
CA SER A 551 -17.09 -8.60 -11.41
C SER A 551 -18.32 -9.25 -12.05
N HIS A 552 -19.23 -9.81 -11.24
CA HIS A 552 -20.47 -10.41 -11.74
C HIS A 552 -21.43 -9.34 -12.29
N PHE A 553 -21.42 -8.15 -11.70
CA PHE A 553 -22.21 -6.99 -12.15
C PHE A 553 -21.41 -6.00 -13.00
N GLY A 554 -20.31 -6.45 -13.60
CA GLY A 554 -19.53 -5.66 -14.55
C GLY A 554 -18.66 -4.55 -13.93
N VAL A 555 -18.37 -4.61 -12.63
CA VAL A 555 -17.42 -3.70 -11.97
C VAL A 555 -15.98 -4.06 -12.33
N SER A 556 -15.20 -3.07 -12.72
CA SER A 556 -13.76 -3.18 -12.99
C SER A 556 -12.96 -2.82 -11.74
N PHE A 557 -12.01 -3.68 -11.37
CA PHE A 557 -11.07 -3.44 -10.28
C PHE A 557 -9.69 -3.12 -10.85
N VAL A 558 -9.25 -1.87 -10.70
CA VAL A 558 -8.02 -1.34 -11.29
C VAL A 558 -7.06 -0.95 -10.17
N PRO A 559 -5.76 -1.31 -10.22
CA PRO A 559 -4.79 -0.79 -9.26
C PRO A 559 -4.81 0.75 -9.24
N LEU A 560 -4.82 1.35 -8.04
CA LEU A 560 -5.01 2.80 -7.90
C LEU A 560 -4.00 3.60 -8.74
N PHE A 561 -2.72 3.22 -8.70
CA PHE A 561 -1.69 3.87 -9.49
C PHE A 561 -1.96 3.82 -10.99
N SER A 562 -2.32 2.64 -11.53
CA SER A 562 -2.66 2.48 -12.94
C SER A 562 -3.83 3.38 -13.35
N GLY A 563 -4.87 3.43 -12.50
CA GLY A 563 -6.03 4.29 -12.70
C GLY A 563 -5.69 5.78 -12.71
N ILE A 564 -4.82 6.21 -11.81
CA ILE A 564 -4.30 7.59 -11.73
C ILE A 564 -3.51 7.93 -12.99
N VAL A 565 -2.59 7.07 -13.43
CA VAL A 565 -1.81 7.31 -14.65
C VAL A 565 -2.72 7.46 -15.86
N GLN A 566 -3.75 6.63 -15.98
CA GLN A 566 -4.75 6.74 -17.05
C GLN A 566 -5.53 8.05 -16.97
N LYS A 567 -5.99 8.46 -15.78
CA LYS A 567 -6.72 9.73 -15.58
C LYS A 567 -5.84 10.95 -15.86
N GLN A 568 -4.57 10.91 -15.44
CA GLN A 568 -3.59 11.95 -15.74
C GLN A 568 -3.38 12.07 -17.26
N LYS A 569 -3.32 10.94 -17.98
CA LYS A 569 -3.15 10.91 -19.44
C LYS A 569 -4.35 11.47 -20.19
N GLN A 570 -5.56 11.21 -19.70
CA GLN A 570 -6.82 11.63 -20.35
C GLN A 570 -7.26 13.04 -19.94
N GLU A 571 -6.62 13.65 -18.94
CA GLU A 571 -7.05 14.91 -18.31
C GLU A 571 -8.51 14.87 -17.85
N GLU A 572 -8.97 13.68 -17.42
CA GLU A 572 -10.34 13.44 -16.99
C GLU A 572 -10.51 13.56 -15.48
N THR A 573 -11.67 14.06 -15.06
CA THR A 573 -12.08 14.02 -13.66
C THR A 573 -12.64 12.65 -13.28
N TRP A 574 -12.61 12.36 -11.98
CA TRP A 574 -13.38 11.26 -11.41
C TRP A 574 -14.87 11.57 -11.40
N LYS A 575 -15.67 10.50 -11.44
CA LYS A 575 -17.13 10.54 -11.41
C LYS A 575 -17.65 9.26 -10.77
N GLY A 576 -18.62 9.41 -9.88
CA GLY A 576 -19.36 8.28 -9.34
C GLY A 576 -20.09 7.49 -10.43
N LEU A 577 -20.41 6.24 -10.12
CA LEU A 577 -21.12 5.28 -10.98
C LEU A 577 -20.40 5.01 -12.31
N SER A 578 -19.08 5.12 -12.34
CA SER A 578 -18.25 4.78 -13.50
C SER A 578 -18.10 3.27 -13.72
N GLY A 579 -18.49 2.45 -12.74
CA GLY A 579 -18.23 1.00 -12.74
C GLY A 579 -16.77 0.63 -12.51
N THR A 580 -15.90 1.58 -12.16
CA THR A 580 -14.48 1.35 -11.87
C THR A 580 -14.19 1.63 -10.40
N LEU A 581 -13.56 0.67 -9.74
CA LEU A 581 -13.06 0.78 -8.37
C LEU A 581 -11.54 0.63 -8.34
N TYR A 582 -10.90 1.40 -7.48
CA TYR A 582 -9.45 1.44 -7.38
C TYR A 582 -8.95 0.59 -6.23
N THR A 583 -8.08 -0.38 -6.49
CA THR A 583 -7.56 -1.27 -5.45
C THR A 583 -6.22 -0.79 -4.93
N VAL A 584 -6.05 -0.80 -3.61
CA VAL A 584 -4.79 -0.51 -2.92
C VAL A 584 -4.37 -1.68 -2.04
N SER A 585 -3.06 -1.77 -1.81
CA SER A 585 -2.46 -2.77 -0.94
C SER A 585 -2.39 -2.35 0.53
N SER A 586 -2.41 -1.04 0.81
CA SER A 586 -2.20 -0.49 2.15
C SER A 586 -2.68 0.97 2.28
N TRP A 587 -2.82 1.43 3.52
CA TRP A 587 -3.06 2.86 3.82
C TRP A 587 -1.87 3.76 3.46
N ALA A 588 -0.65 3.22 3.35
CA ALA A 588 0.50 3.98 2.87
C ALA A 588 0.33 4.42 1.40
N GLU A 589 -0.35 3.59 0.60
CA GLU A 589 -0.68 3.92 -0.79
C GLU A 589 -1.75 5.03 -0.85
N ILE A 590 -2.79 4.94 -0.02
CA ILE A 590 -3.80 6.00 0.14
C ILE A 590 -3.14 7.31 0.60
N HIS A 591 -2.21 7.25 1.54
CA HIS A 591 -1.44 8.41 2.00
C HIS A 591 -0.69 9.06 0.83
N SER A 592 0.04 8.25 0.08
CA SER A 592 0.87 8.71 -1.04
C SER A 592 0.01 9.37 -2.13
N PHE A 593 -1.16 8.79 -2.42
CA PHE A 593 -2.14 9.35 -3.33
C PHE A 593 -2.78 10.67 -2.82
N ALA A 594 -3.30 10.66 -1.60
CA ALA A 594 -4.15 11.74 -1.11
C ALA A 594 -3.32 12.94 -0.62
N LEU A 595 -2.26 12.68 0.14
CA LEU A 595 -1.46 13.68 0.86
C LEU A 595 -0.09 13.93 0.20
N GLY A 596 0.48 12.89 -0.42
CA GLY A 596 1.87 12.92 -0.87
C GLY A 596 2.84 12.76 0.30
N TRP A 597 4.09 13.15 0.09
CA TRP A 597 5.20 12.87 1.02
C TRP A 597 5.25 13.77 2.27
N GLU A 598 4.79 15.02 2.18
CA GLU A 598 4.99 16.07 3.20
C GLU A 598 4.45 15.77 4.59
#